data_AF-A0A4S4DY47-F1
#
_entry.id   AF-A0A4S4DY47-F1
#
_cell.length_a   1.000
_cell.length_b   1.000
_cell.length_c   1.000
_cell.angle_alpha   90.00
_cell.angle_beta   90.00
_cell.angle_gamma   90.00
#
_symmetry.space_group_name_H-M   'P 1'
#
loop_
_entity.id
_entity.type
_entity.pdbx_description
1 polymer ?
#
loop_
_entity_poly.entity_id
_entity_poly.type
_entity_poly.pdbx_seq_one_letter_code
_entity_poly.pdbx_strand_id
1 'polypeptide(L)'
;MLICFILILQYDFSGRRDLVRFIKEIQTQGLYASLRIGPFIESEWTYGGLPFWLHDIPGIVYRSDNEPFKFYMQNFTTKIVNMMKSEGLYASQGGPIILSQIENEYQTIEGAFHEKGPAYVRWAAQMAVGLQTGVPWTMCKQIDAPDPVINTCNGMRCGETFVGPNSPNKPAIWTENWTTQFTKYGENIKTRSPEDIAFHVALFIARKYGSFVNYYMQDSNNDQLVLNVTSLGHVVRAFVNGPLVGSAHGTRRTNVNLLNKVSLNSGINNVSLLSVMSGLLTTFDAPGGTDPVVLSLGSMGKGEAWVNGQSIGRYWISFLTPAGTPTQTWYNVPRSFLTPTGNLLVVLDEEYGNPLDISIGTVSITKVCGHVSNSHPPPVISWKANNQISSMYKKKQHGRRSKVQLNCPQKKNISKIIFASFGSPSGDCGSYTTGSCHSPNSRAIVEKNVDVEEELGNMKTNLSFHYQYKDPKTYLLHHFLSNQGLSREEEMYRSSII
;
A
#
# COMPACT_ATOMS: atom_id res chain seq x y z
N MET A 1 -6.87 -3.99 -42.87
CA MET A 1 -7.06 -5.00 -41.80
C MET A 1 -7.83 -4.33 -40.66
N LEU A 2 -9.16 -4.23 -40.79
CA LEU A 2 -10.02 -3.69 -39.74
C LEU A 2 -10.13 -4.75 -38.63
N ILE A 3 -9.36 -4.59 -37.56
CA ILE A 3 -9.59 -5.36 -36.34
C ILE A 3 -10.85 -4.76 -35.71
N CYS A 4 -11.95 -5.48 -35.86
CA CYS A 4 -13.19 -5.27 -35.16
C CYS A 4 -12.91 -5.48 -33.66
N PHE A 5 -12.61 -4.40 -32.92
CA PHE A 5 -12.69 -4.42 -31.47
C PHE A 5 -14.15 -4.59 -31.10
N ILE A 6 -14.58 -5.84 -30.94
CA ILE A 6 -15.82 -6.15 -30.24
C ILE A 6 -15.55 -5.72 -28.79
N LEU A 7 -16.00 -4.51 -28.44
CA LEU A 7 -16.14 -4.09 -27.05
C LEU A 7 -17.16 -5.04 -26.40
N ILE A 8 -16.66 -6.06 -25.71
CA ILE A 8 -17.49 -6.94 -24.91
C ILE A 8 -17.96 -6.12 -23.70
N LEU A 9 -19.22 -5.68 -23.73
CA LEU A 9 -19.86 -5.10 -22.56
C LEU A 9 -20.06 -6.19 -21.51
N GLN A 10 -19.27 -6.16 -20.45
CA GLN A 10 -19.42 -7.06 -19.30
C GLN A 10 -20.37 -6.44 -18.28
N TYR A 11 -21.46 -7.13 -17.97
CA TYR A 11 -22.41 -6.73 -16.94
C TYR A 11 -22.24 -7.60 -15.69
N ASP A 12 -22.40 -6.98 -14.52
CA ASP A 12 -22.37 -7.68 -13.23
C ASP A 12 -23.62 -7.35 -12.41
N PHE A 13 -24.55 -8.30 -12.37
CA PHE A 13 -25.78 -8.25 -11.56
C PHE A 13 -25.72 -9.23 -10.38
N SER A 14 -24.53 -9.48 -9.82
CA SER A 14 -24.34 -10.38 -8.69
C SER A 14 -24.25 -9.66 -7.33
N GLY A 15 -24.51 -10.41 -6.25
CA GLY A 15 -24.39 -9.91 -4.88
C GLY A 15 -25.26 -8.68 -4.62
N ARG A 16 -24.66 -7.60 -4.10
CA ARG A 16 -25.38 -6.33 -3.85
C ARG A 16 -25.85 -5.60 -5.12
N ARG A 17 -25.43 -6.06 -6.31
CA ARG A 17 -25.80 -5.49 -7.62
C ARG A 17 -26.95 -6.26 -8.29
N ASP A 18 -27.51 -7.25 -7.60
CA ASP A 18 -28.66 -8.02 -8.09
C ASP A 18 -29.95 -7.19 -8.00
N LEU A 19 -30.16 -6.35 -9.02
CA LEU A 19 -31.30 -5.45 -9.15
C LEU A 19 -32.63 -6.21 -9.22
N VAL A 20 -32.66 -7.35 -9.91
CA VAL A 20 -33.87 -8.18 -10.06
C VAL A 20 -34.30 -8.70 -8.70
N ARG A 21 -33.37 -9.28 -7.93
CA ARG A 21 -33.66 -9.78 -6.59
C ARG A 21 -34.15 -8.66 -5.67
N PHE A 22 -33.51 -7.49 -5.72
CA PHE A 22 -33.93 -6.34 -4.91
C PHE A 22 -35.36 -5.91 -5.21
N ILE A 23 -35.74 -5.81 -6.48
CA ILE A 23 -37.10 -5.41 -6.87
C ILE A 23 -38.13 -6.51 -6.54
N LYS A 24 -37.76 -7.79 -6.69
CA LYS A 24 -38.60 -8.89 -6.22
C LYS A 24 -38.85 -8.82 -4.72
N GLU A 25 -37.85 -8.42 -3.93
CA GLU A 25 -38.03 -8.21 -2.49
C GLU A 25 -38.99 -7.04 -2.20
N ILE A 26 -38.94 -5.95 -2.97
CA ILE A 26 -39.93 -4.87 -2.86
C ILE A 26 -41.36 -5.43 -3.09
N GLN A 27 -41.52 -6.31 -4.09
CA GLN A 27 -42.80 -6.95 -4.38
C GLN A 27 -43.26 -7.89 -3.26
N THR A 28 -42.37 -8.71 -2.68
CA THR A 28 -42.72 -9.64 -1.59
C THR A 28 -43.19 -8.89 -0.34
N GLN A 29 -42.69 -7.68 -0.11
CA GLN A 29 -43.14 -6.79 0.97
C GLN A 29 -44.41 -6.01 0.63
N GLY A 30 -45.01 -6.22 -0.55
CA GLY A 30 -46.24 -5.54 -0.98
C GLY A 30 -46.05 -4.06 -1.33
N LEU A 31 -44.82 -3.64 -1.61
CA LEU A 31 -44.47 -2.27 -1.98
C LEU A 31 -44.38 -2.11 -3.51
N TYR A 32 -44.48 -0.86 -3.97
CA TYR A 32 -44.21 -0.48 -5.35
C TYR A 32 -42.82 0.16 -5.50
N ALA A 33 -42.26 0.10 -6.70
CA ALA A 33 -40.96 0.65 -7.05
C ALA A 33 -41.08 1.80 -8.07
N SER A 34 -40.32 2.87 -7.84
CA SER A 34 -40.00 3.88 -8.84
C SER A 34 -38.56 3.65 -9.30
N LEU A 35 -38.38 3.12 -10.52
CA LEU A 35 -37.08 2.70 -11.02
C LEU A 35 -36.40 3.82 -11.80
N ARG A 36 -35.45 4.52 -11.16
CA ARG A 36 -34.70 5.61 -11.79
C ARG A 36 -33.47 5.05 -12.51
N ILE A 37 -33.56 4.86 -13.83
CA ILE A 37 -32.56 4.11 -14.62
C ILE A 37 -31.36 4.99 -14.97
N GLY A 38 -31.56 6.29 -15.20
CA GLY A 38 -30.48 7.20 -15.62
C GLY A 38 -30.24 7.15 -17.14
N PRO A 39 -29.03 6.81 -17.64
CA PRO A 39 -27.92 6.16 -16.93
C PRO A 39 -27.04 7.13 -16.13
N PHE A 40 -27.11 8.43 -16.44
CA PHE A 40 -26.62 9.43 -15.50
C PHE A 40 -27.64 9.58 -14.37
N ILE A 41 -27.20 9.35 -13.14
CA ILE A 41 -28.05 9.36 -11.93
C ILE A 41 -27.62 10.40 -10.91
N GLU A 42 -26.46 11.05 -11.12
CA GLU A 42 -25.82 11.91 -10.12
C GLU A 42 -25.60 11.15 -8.79
N SER A 43 -26.49 11.32 -7.80
CA SER A 43 -26.60 10.49 -6.59
C SER A 43 -25.40 10.51 -5.65
N GLU A 44 -24.56 11.56 -5.72
CA GLU A 44 -23.24 11.60 -5.08
C GLU A 44 -22.39 10.34 -5.37
N TRP A 45 -22.64 9.71 -6.51
CA TRP A 45 -22.01 8.46 -6.89
C TRP A 45 -20.83 8.73 -7.82
N THR A 46 -19.86 7.81 -7.81
CA THR A 46 -18.67 7.90 -8.67
C THR A 46 -19.09 8.14 -10.12
N TYR A 47 -18.61 9.26 -10.67
CA TYR A 47 -18.83 9.68 -12.05
C TYR A 47 -20.32 9.80 -12.45
N GLY A 48 -21.20 10.08 -11.47
CA GLY A 48 -22.64 10.21 -11.68
C GLY A 48 -23.32 8.93 -12.17
N GLY A 49 -22.69 7.78 -11.93
CA GLY A 49 -23.15 6.46 -12.39
C GLY A 49 -22.62 6.04 -13.77
N LEU A 50 -21.99 6.94 -14.52
CA LEU A 50 -21.42 6.60 -15.82
C LEU A 50 -20.15 5.73 -15.66
N PRO A 51 -19.95 4.68 -16.49
CA PRO A 51 -18.72 3.89 -16.45
C PRO A 51 -17.51 4.72 -16.89
N PHE A 52 -16.37 4.59 -16.19
CA PHE A 52 -15.17 5.39 -16.48
C PHE A 52 -14.62 5.13 -17.90
N TRP A 53 -14.68 3.89 -18.40
CA TRP A 53 -14.22 3.53 -19.76
C TRP A 53 -14.99 4.27 -20.87
N LEU A 54 -16.18 4.80 -20.56
CA LEU A 54 -16.96 5.58 -21.52
C LEU A 54 -16.17 6.82 -21.99
N HIS A 55 -15.25 7.32 -21.16
CA HIS A 55 -14.39 8.46 -21.46
C HIS A 55 -13.47 8.22 -22.66
N ASP A 56 -13.05 6.97 -22.85
CA ASP A 56 -12.07 6.61 -23.86
C ASP A 56 -12.70 6.34 -25.23
N ILE A 57 -14.03 6.47 -25.34
CA ILE A 57 -14.75 6.34 -26.59
C ILE A 57 -14.45 7.56 -27.49
N PRO A 58 -13.92 7.37 -28.71
CA PRO A 58 -13.57 8.48 -29.59
C PRO A 58 -14.75 9.40 -29.88
N GLY A 59 -14.54 10.71 -29.69
CA GLY A 59 -15.53 11.75 -30.00
C GLY A 59 -16.76 11.74 -29.08
N ILE A 60 -16.70 11.08 -27.93
CA ILE A 60 -17.81 11.06 -27.00
C ILE A 60 -18.01 12.42 -26.32
N VAL A 61 -19.26 12.83 -26.22
CA VAL A 61 -19.69 13.98 -25.42
C VAL A 61 -20.85 13.51 -24.58
N TYR A 62 -20.66 13.52 -23.27
CA TYR A 62 -21.68 12.99 -22.35
C TYR A 62 -22.92 13.87 -22.33
N ARG A 63 -24.06 13.21 -22.13
CA ARG A 63 -25.35 13.86 -21.89
C ARG A 63 -25.61 14.95 -22.94
N SER A 64 -25.41 14.61 -24.21
CA SER A 64 -25.57 15.53 -25.33
C SER A 64 -26.07 14.75 -26.54
N ASP A 65 -26.52 15.47 -27.57
CA ASP A 65 -26.89 14.88 -28.85
C ASP A 65 -25.62 14.44 -29.60
N ASN A 66 -25.07 13.32 -29.14
CA ASN A 66 -23.80 12.74 -29.55
C ASN A 66 -24.00 11.24 -29.79
N GLU A 67 -23.79 10.79 -31.03
CA GLU A 67 -24.08 9.40 -31.43
C GLU A 67 -23.39 8.34 -30.56
N PRO A 68 -22.08 8.45 -30.24
CA PRO A 68 -21.45 7.49 -29.32
C PRO A 68 -22.15 7.40 -27.96
N PHE A 69 -22.45 8.54 -27.33
CA PHE A 69 -23.12 8.55 -26.03
C PHE A 69 -24.54 7.97 -26.12
N LYS A 70 -25.32 8.39 -27.12
CA LYS A 70 -26.68 7.89 -27.37
C LYS A 70 -26.71 6.38 -27.55
N PHE A 71 -25.76 5.83 -28.31
CA PHE A 71 -25.63 4.39 -28.52
C PHE A 71 -25.44 3.62 -27.20
N TYR A 72 -24.48 4.03 -26.37
CA TYR A 72 -24.22 3.35 -25.09
C TYR A 72 -25.36 3.53 -24.08
N MET A 73 -25.93 4.73 -24.00
CA MET A 73 -27.11 5.00 -23.17
C MET A 73 -28.29 4.13 -23.57
N GLN A 74 -28.64 4.10 -24.86
CA GLN A 74 -29.74 3.28 -25.37
C GLN A 74 -29.52 1.79 -25.08
N ASN A 75 -28.31 1.28 -25.32
CA ASN A 75 -27.99 -0.12 -25.06
C ASN A 75 -28.15 -0.48 -23.58
N PHE A 76 -27.64 0.36 -22.67
CA PHE A 76 -27.77 0.14 -21.24
C PHE A 76 -29.23 0.22 -20.77
N THR A 77 -29.95 1.27 -21.15
CA THR A 77 -31.37 1.43 -20.77
C THR A 77 -32.21 0.28 -21.32
N THR A 78 -32.00 -0.12 -22.58
CA THR A 78 -32.67 -1.28 -23.19
C THR A 78 -32.37 -2.57 -22.43
N LYS A 79 -31.11 -2.79 -22.02
CA LYS A 79 -30.70 -3.96 -21.25
C LYS A 79 -31.43 -4.02 -19.90
N ILE A 80 -31.49 -2.92 -19.17
CA ILE A 80 -32.20 -2.84 -17.87
C ILE A 80 -33.69 -3.07 -18.06
N VAL A 81 -34.33 -2.38 -19.02
CA VAL A 81 -35.77 -2.54 -19.30
C VAL A 81 -36.10 -3.98 -19.69
N ASN A 82 -35.32 -4.59 -20.59
CA ASN A 82 -35.56 -5.97 -21.01
C ASN A 82 -35.39 -6.97 -19.85
N MET A 83 -34.43 -6.73 -18.96
CA MET A 83 -34.24 -7.54 -17.76
C MET A 83 -35.43 -7.43 -16.79
N MET A 84 -35.98 -6.22 -16.60
CA MET A 84 -37.18 -6.03 -15.78
C MET A 84 -38.40 -6.69 -16.44
N LYS A 85 -38.54 -6.58 -17.77
CA LYS A 85 -39.64 -7.19 -18.52
C LYS A 85 -39.60 -8.71 -18.51
N SER A 86 -38.42 -9.32 -18.68
CA SER A 86 -38.26 -10.78 -18.68
C SER A 86 -38.65 -11.40 -17.34
N GLU A 87 -38.53 -10.63 -16.27
CA GLU A 87 -38.89 -11.02 -14.91
C GLU A 87 -40.32 -10.59 -14.52
N GLY A 88 -41.08 -9.98 -15.44
CA GLY A 88 -42.44 -9.52 -15.19
C GLY A 88 -42.56 -8.41 -14.16
N LEU A 89 -41.52 -7.59 -13.98
CA LEU A 89 -41.42 -6.65 -12.85
C LEU A 89 -42.12 -5.31 -13.07
N TYR A 90 -42.58 -4.99 -14.28
CA TYR A 90 -43.42 -3.83 -14.52
C TYR A 90 -44.85 -4.05 -14.05
N ALA A 91 -45.50 -3.02 -13.51
CA ALA A 91 -46.90 -3.10 -13.06
C ALA A 91 -47.88 -3.50 -14.17
N SER A 92 -47.58 -3.14 -15.42
CA SER A 92 -48.28 -3.60 -16.62
C SER A 92 -48.25 -5.14 -16.81
N GLN A 93 -47.30 -5.82 -16.16
CA GLN A 93 -47.11 -7.28 -16.15
C GLN A 93 -47.44 -7.91 -14.79
N GLY A 94 -47.96 -7.13 -13.83
CA GLY A 94 -48.24 -7.57 -12.46
C GLY A 94 -47.08 -7.41 -11.46
N GLY A 95 -45.97 -6.78 -11.88
CA GLY A 95 -44.82 -6.49 -11.03
C GLY A 95 -44.93 -5.19 -10.21
N PRO A 96 -43.93 -4.87 -9.37
CA PRO A 96 -44.00 -3.71 -8.48
C PRO A 96 -43.59 -2.38 -9.14
N ILE A 97 -42.95 -2.36 -10.31
CA ILE A 97 -42.41 -1.11 -10.90
C ILE A 97 -43.57 -0.30 -11.49
N ILE A 98 -43.87 0.86 -10.91
CA ILE A 98 -44.97 1.76 -11.32
C ILE A 98 -44.50 3.01 -12.06
N LEU A 99 -43.23 3.39 -11.92
CA LEU A 99 -42.63 4.55 -12.57
C LEU A 99 -41.22 4.20 -13.03
N SER A 100 -40.78 4.80 -14.14
CA SER A 100 -39.40 4.74 -14.59
C SER A 100 -38.87 6.13 -14.87
N GLN A 101 -37.61 6.42 -14.53
CA GLN A 101 -36.98 7.70 -14.87
C GLN A 101 -35.87 7.51 -15.90
N ILE A 102 -35.87 8.39 -16.90
CA ILE A 102 -34.78 8.55 -17.87
C ILE A 102 -34.04 9.86 -17.57
N GLU A 103 -32.71 9.85 -17.66
CA GLU A 103 -31.86 10.99 -17.27
C GLU A 103 -32.04 11.43 -15.80
N ASN A 104 -31.29 12.46 -15.39
CA ASN A 104 -31.36 13.03 -14.06
C ASN A 104 -31.00 14.53 -14.05
N GLU A 105 -31.96 15.39 -13.73
CA GLU A 105 -31.77 16.85 -13.61
C GLU A 105 -31.11 17.52 -14.83
N TYR A 106 -31.44 17.05 -16.04
CA TYR A 106 -30.74 17.46 -17.25
C TYR A 106 -30.92 18.94 -17.62
N GLN A 107 -32.06 19.56 -17.28
CA GLN A 107 -32.29 21.00 -17.50
C GLN A 107 -31.19 21.89 -16.91
N THR A 108 -30.50 21.44 -15.86
CA THR A 108 -29.42 22.21 -15.22
C THR A 108 -28.22 22.42 -16.15
N ILE A 109 -28.03 21.56 -17.15
CA ILE A 109 -26.93 21.61 -18.12
C ILE A 109 -27.40 21.79 -19.56
N GLU A 110 -28.68 21.58 -19.84
CA GLU A 110 -29.23 21.59 -21.20
C GLU A 110 -28.84 22.84 -21.99
N GLY A 111 -28.94 24.02 -21.39
CA GLY A 111 -28.59 25.29 -22.05
C GLY A 111 -27.13 25.38 -22.48
N ALA A 112 -26.22 24.67 -21.81
CA ALA A 112 -24.80 24.63 -22.17
C ALA A 112 -24.53 23.88 -23.48
N PHE A 113 -25.50 23.09 -23.95
CA PHE A 113 -25.40 22.33 -25.20
C PHE A 113 -26.11 23.01 -26.38
N HIS A 114 -26.64 24.21 -26.20
CA HIS A 114 -27.36 24.96 -27.25
C HIS A 114 -28.40 24.08 -27.95
N GLU A 115 -28.42 24.02 -29.29
CA GLU A 115 -29.37 23.19 -30.03
C GLU A 115 -29.28 21.69 -29.73
N LYS A 116 -28.13 21.20 -29.24
CA LYS A 116 -27.92 19.78 -28.91
C LYS A 116 -28.58 19.36 -27.59
N GLY A 117 -28.86 20.31 -26.68
CA GLY A 117 -29.53 20.02 -25.41
C GLY A 117 -30.97 19.57 -25.61
N PRO A 118 -31.85 20.42 -26.19
CA PRO A 118 -33.24 20.05 -26.46
C PRO A 118 -33.39 18.88 -27.45
N ALA A 119 -32.45 18.75 -28.41
CA ALA A 119 -32.43 17.60 -29.31
C ALA A 119 -32.19 16.28 -28.56
N TYR A 120 -31.24 16.28 -27.62
CA TYR A 120 -30.96 15.13 -26.75
C TYR A 120 -32.13 14.80 -25.83
N VAL A 121 -32.78 15.79 -25.21
CA VAL A 121 -33.96 15.57 -24.35
C VAL A 121 -35.09 14.88 -25.13
N ARG A 122 -35.40 15.39 -26.33
CA ARG A 122 -36.41 14.78 -27.21
C ARG A 122 -36.05 13.34 -27.58
N TRP A 123 -34.80 13.10 -27.96
CA TRP A 123 -34.31 11.76 -28.28
C TRP A 123 -34.40 10.82 -27.06
N ALA A 124 -33.95 11.25 -25.88
CA ALA A 124 -33.92 10.42 -24.67
C ALA A 124 -35.34 10.02 -24.24
N ALA A 125 -36.27 10.97 -24.28
CA ALA A 125 -37.68 10.71 -23.99
C ALA A 125 -38.31 9.75 -25.02
N GLN A 126 -38.09 9.97 -26.31
CA GLN A 126 -38.59 9.09 -27.38
C GLN A 126 -38.01 7.67 -27.26
N MET A 127 -36.71 7.56 -26.98
CA MET A 127 -36.04 6.27 -26.78
C MET A 127 -36.66 5.53 -25.59
N ALA A 128 -36.80 6.18 -24.44
CA ALA A 128 -37.35 5.57 -23.23
C ALA A 128 -38.81 5.12 -23.41
N VAL A 129 -39.66 5.99 -23.97
CA VAL A 129 -41.07 5.68 -24.26
C VAL A 129 -41.17 4.55 -25.29
N GLY A 130 -40.30 4.54 -26.31
CA GLY A 130 -40.22 3.50 -27.33
C GLY A 130 -39.85 2.11 -26.78
N LEU A 131 -39.29 2.02 -25.57
CA LEU A 131 -39.08 0.73 -24.90
C LEU A 131 -40.36 0.10 -24.36
N GLN A 132 -41.52 0.79 -24.41
CA GLN A 132 -42.85 0.23 -24.12
C GLN A 132 -42.90 -0.55 -22.81
N THR A 133 -42.50 0.07 -21.70
CA THR A 133 -42.55 -0.53 -20.35
C THR A 133 -43.99 -0.78 -19.88
N GLY A 134 -44.97 -0.06 -20.46
CA GLY A 134 -46.36 -0.09 -20.04
C GLY A 134 -46.63 0.70 -18.75
N VAL A 135 -45.63 1.42 -18.24
CA VAL A 135 -45.75 2.33 -17.09
C VAL A 135 -45.23 3.73 -17.44
N PRO A 136 -45.65 4.79 -16.75
CA PRO A 136 -45.21 6.15 -17.07
C PRO A 136 -43.69 6.35 -16.91
N TRP A 137 -43.14 7.22 -17.77
CA TRP A 137 -41.77 7.71 -17.66
C TRP A 137 -41.73 9.10 -17.03
N THR A 138 -40.70 9.38 -16.24
CA THR A 138 -40.44 10.67 -15.63
C THR A 138 -39.09 11.25 -16.05
N MET A 139 -38.97 12.57 -15.97
CA MET A 139 -37.69 13.30 -15.99
C MET A 139 -37.72 14.35 -14.88
N CYS A 140 -36.81 14.25 -13.92
CA CYS A 140 -36.74 15.19 -12.79
C CYS A 140 -36.02 16.48 -13.19
N LYS A 141 -36.52 17.62 -12.68
CA LYS A 141 -36.10 18.97 -13.08
C LYS A 141 -35.94 19.09 -14.60
N GLN A 142 -36.99 18.80 -15.35
CA GLN A 142 -37.01 18.93 -16.81
C GLN A 142 -38.30 19.62 -17.26
N ILE A 143 -38.31 20.94 -17.35
CA ILE A 143 -39.55 21.70 -17.54
C ILE A 143 -40.16 21.48 -18.94
N ASP A 144 -39.34 21.14 -19.92
CA ASP A 144 -39.74 20.89 -21.31
C ASP A 144 -39.81 19.39 -21.66
N ALA A 145 -39.91 18.51 -20.65
CA ALA A 145 -40.05 17.06 -20.88
C ALA A 145 -41.22 16.77 -21.84
N PRO A 146 -40.95 16.15 -23.00
CA PRO A 146 -41.97 15.98 -24.04
C PRO A 146 -42.99 14.90 -23.65
N ASP A 147 -44.22 15.04 -24.13
CA ASP A 147 -45.26 14.04 -23.91
C ASP A 147 -44.85 12.66 -24.47
N PRO A 148 -45.18 11.55 -23.79
CA PRO A 148 -45.96 11.44 -22.54
C PRO A 148 -45.14 11.52 -21.24
N VAL A 149 -43.86 11.93 -21.28
CA VAL A 149 -42.98 11.93 -20.10
C VAL A 149 -43.40 12.99 -19.08
N ILE A 150 -43.44 12.63 -17.81
CA ILE A 150 -43.86 13.51 -16.71
C ILE A 150 -42.65 14.26 -16.15
N ASN A 151 -42.69 15.60 -16.16
CA ASN A 151 -41.70 16.40 -15.47
C ASN A 151 -41.95 16.40 -13.95
N THR A 152 -40.89 16.21 -13.17
CA THR A 152 -41.01 16.08 -11.71
C THR A 152 -40.12 17.07 -10.98
N CYS A 153 -40.39 17.26 -9.68
CA CYS A 153 -39.64 18.17 -8.83
C CYS A 153 -38.62 17.44 -7.94
N ASN A 154 -37.48 18.09 -7.73
CA ASN A 154 -36.48 17.74 -6.72
C ASN A 154 -36.16 18.97 -5.87
N GLY A 155 -35.87 18.77 -4.59
CA GLY A 155 -35.51 19.84 -3.67
C GLY A 155 -36.09 19.63 -2.27
N MET A 156 -35.84 20.57 -1.37
CA MET A 156 -36.44 20.56 -0.03
C MET A 156 -37.88 21.10 -0.01
N ARG A 157 -38.25 21.95 -0.98
CA ARG A 157 -39.43 22.83 -0.87
C ARG A 157 -40.30 22.83 -2.11
N CYS A 158 -40.53 21.69 -2.74
CA CYS A 158 -41.32 21.62 -3.98
C CYS A 158 -42.77 22.11 -3.82
N GLY A 159 -43.34 22.12 -2.60
CA GLY A 159 -44.62 22.79 -2.33
C GLY A 159 -44.62 24.31 -2.58
N GLU A 160 -43.44 24.93 -2.59
CA GLU A 160 -43.21 26.33 -2.93
C GLU A 160 -42.62 26.47 -4.33
N THR A 161 -41.54 25.74 -4.60
CA THR A 161 -40.67 25.96 -5.76
C THR A 161 -41.14 25.27 -7.03
N PHE A 162 -41.97 24.22 -6.94
CA PHE A 162 -42.45 23.54 -8.15
C PHE A 162 -43.50 24.39 -8.85
N VAL A 163 -43.24 24.78 -10.09
CA VAL A 163 -44.21 25.52 -10.92
C VAL A 163 -45.42 24.66 -11.28
N GLY A 164 -45.26 23.33 -11.25
CA GLY A 164 -46.29 22.36 -11.60
C GLY A 164 -45.85 21.47 -12.77
N PRO A 165 -46.67 20.45 -13.10
CA PRO A 165 -46.47 19.68 -14.31
C PRO A 165 -46.56 20.57 -15.55
N ASN A 166 -45.81 20.25 -16.60
CA ASN A 166 -45.75 21.02 -17.84
C ASN A 166 -46.94 20.78 -18.78
N SER A 167 -47.92 19.99 -18.34
CA SER A 167 -49.20 19.75 -19.00
C SER A 167 -50.28 19.52 -17.94
N PRO A 168 -51.52 20.01 -18.13
CA PRO A 168 -52.61 19.80 -17.16
C PRO A 168 -53.02 18.34 -16.99
N ASN A 169 -52.66 17.46 -17.93
CA ASN A 169 -52.98 16.03 -17.89
C ASN A 169 -51.93 15.19 -17.14
N LYS A 170 -50.90 15.83 -16.57
CA LYS A 170 -49.82 15.14 -15.85
C LYS A 170 -49.96 15.35 -14.34
N PRO A 171 -49.67 14.32 -13.51
CA PRO A 171 -49.70 14.46 -12.06
C PRO A 171 -48.53 15.31 -11.55
N ALA A 172 -48.72 15.97 -10.40
CA ALA A 172 -47.62 16.59 -9.66
C ALA A 172 -46.87 15.51 -8.85
N ILE A 173 -45.60 15.30 -9.21
CA ILE A 173 -44.71 14.29 -8.63
C ILE A 173 -43.46 14.96 -8.05
N TRP A 174 -43.12 14.62 -6.81
CA TRP A 174 -41.89 15.04 -6.13
C TRP A 174 -40.97 13.83 -5.98
N THR A 175 -39.98 13.72 -6.87
CA THR A 175 -39.07 12.57 -6.98
C THR A 175 -37.94 12.60 -5.95
N GLU A 176 -37.56 13.77 -5.44
CA GLU A 176 -36.57 13.89 -4.36
C GLU A 176 -36.95 14.98 -3.35
N ASN A 177 -37.62 14.57 -2.28
CA ASN A 177 -37.75 15.37 -1.08
C ASN A 177 -36.49 15.18 -0.23
N TRP A 178 -35.55 16.12 -0.35
CA TRP A 178 -34.24 16.02 0.32
C TRP A 178 -34.41 16.01 1.85
N THR A 179 -34.22 14.85 2.48
CA THR A 179 -34.34 14.67 3.94
C THR A 179 -33.08 15.08 4.69
N THR A 180 -31.97 15.21 3.97
CA THR A 180 -30.67 15.65 4.48
C THR A 180 -29.85 16.17 3.30
N GLN A 181 -28.72 16.83 3.59
CA GLN A 181 -27.71 17.10 2.57
C GLN A 181 -26.56 16.10 2.73
N PHE A 182 -26.04 15.59 1.61
CA PHE A 182 -24.85 14.75 1.63
C PHE A 182 -23.69 15.44 2.33
N THR A 183 -22.96 14.70 3.17
CA THR A 183 -21.80 15.24 3.88
C THR A 183 -20.60 15.32 2.94
N LYS A 184 -20.07 16.52 2.78
CA LYS A 184 -18.77 16.75 2.13
C LYS A 184 -17.66 16.63 3.17
N TYR A 185 -16.50 16.12 2.75
CA TYR A 185 -15.33 16.04 3.63
C TYR A 185 -14.97 17.43 4.17
N GLY A 186 -14.83 17.52 5.50
CA GLY A 186 -14.48 18.77 6.19
C GLY A 186 -15.67 19.70 6.50
N GLU A 187 -16.89 19.34 6.11
CA GLU A 187 -18.10 20.11 6.46
C GLU A 187 -18.86 19.47 7.62
N ASN A 188 -19.59 20.30 8.38
CA ASN A 188 -20.53 19.82 9.39
C ASN A 188 -21.71 19.10 8.72
N ILE A 189 -22.25 18.10 9.42
CA ILE A 189 -23.47 17.40 9.00
C ILE A 189 -24.62 18.41 9.01
N LYS A 190 -25.27 18.57 7.85
CA LYS A 190 -26.47 19.39 7.71
C LYS A 190 -27.69 18.50 7.79
N THR A 191 -28.38 18.55 8.92
CA THR A 191 -29.63 17.84 9.14
C THR A 191 -30.83 18.72 8.76
N ARG A 192 -31.93 18.07 8.39
CA ARG A 192 -33.22 18.72 8.16
C ARG A 192 -34.21 18.21 9.21
N SER A 193 -34.99 19.10 9.81
CA SER A 193 -35.89 18.68 10.89
C SER A 193 -37.11 17.92 10.35
N PRO A 194 -37.64 16.93 11.09
CA PRO A 194 -38.87 16.22 10.69
C PRO A 194 -40.07 17.15 10.48
N GLU A 195 -40.18 18.23 11.27
CA GLU A 195 -41.25 19.22 11.16
C GLU A 195 -41.19 19.97 9.83
N ASP A 196 -39.99 20.38 9.40
CA ASP A 196 -39.78 21.04 8.11
C ASP A 196 -40.11 20.10 6.93
N ILE A 197 -39.68 18.83 7.03
CA ILE A 197 -40.01 17.81 6.03
C ILE A 197 -41.53 17.63 5.94
N ALA A 198 -42.20 17.41 7.08
CA ALA A 198 -43.64 17.20 7.14
C ALA A 198 -44.41 18.41 6.62
N PHE A 199 -44.00 19.63 7.00
CA PHE A 199 -44.60 20.87 6.53
C PHE A 199 -44.53 20.98 5.01
N HIS A 200 -43.36 20.78 4.40
CA HIS A 200 -43.23 20.91 2.96
C HIS A 200 -43.93 19.79 2.17
N VAL A 201 -44.03 18.58 2.73
CA VAL A 201 -44.87 17.50 2.16
C VAL A 201 -46.34 17.89 2.17
N ALA A 202 -46.86 18.34 3.32
CA ALA A 202 -48.25 18.81 3.45
C ALA A 202 -48.53 19.97 2.49
N LEU A 203 -47.59 20.91 2.37
CA LEU A 203 -47.68 22.05 1.47
C LEU A 203 -47.71 21.61 0.00
N PHE A 204 -46.90 20.62 -0.38
CA PHE A 204 -46.90 20.06 -1.74
C PHE A 204 -48.23 19.38 -2.07
N ILE A 205 -48.77 18.56 -1.16
CA ILE A 205 -50.08 17.94 -1.33
C ILE A 205 -51.17 19.01 -1.48
N ALA A 206 -51.21 19.99 -0.58
CA ALA A 206 -52.26 21.00 -0.54
C ALA A 206 -52.19 22.02 -1.69
N ARG A 207 -51.00 22.53 -2.03
CA ARG A 207 -50.85 23.63 -3.01
C ARG A 207 -50.57 23.18 -4.43
N LYS A 208 -50.00 21.98 -4.61
CA LYS A 208 -49.61 21.47 -5.93
C LYS A 208 -50.48 20.29 -6.36
N TYR A 209 -51.51 19.94 -5.59
CA TYR A 209 -52.28 18.70 -5.76
C TYR A 209 -51.34 17.49 -5.86
N GLY A 210 -50.30 17.50 -5.01
CA GLY A 210 -49.24 16.51 -5.00
C GLY A 210 -49.78 15.10 -4.82
N SER A 211 -49.38 14.18 -5.70
CA SER A 211 -49.89 12.81 -5.76
C SER A 211 -48.83 11.73 -5.54
N PHE A 212 -47.56 12.12 -5.54
CA PHE A 212 -46.42 11.25 -5.25
C PHE A 212 -45.30 12.06 -4.60
N VAL A 213 -44.76 11.56 -3.49
CA VAL A 213 -43.59 12.14 -2.82
C VAL A 213 -42.62 11.01 -2.47
N ASN A 214 -41.37 11.15 -2.90
CA ASN A 214 -40.29 10.23 -2.54
C ASN A 214 -39.26 10.96 -1.65
N TYR A 215 -39.02 10.42 -0.46
CA TYR A 215 -38.00 10.92 0.46
C TYR A 215 -36.60 10.52 -0.01
N TYR A 216 -35.73 11.50 -0.25
CA TYR A 216 -34.36 11.29 -0.69
C TYR A 216 -33.41 11.78 0.41
N MET A 217 -32.91 10.93 1.32
CA MET A 217 -33.05 9.47 1.39
C MET A 217 -34.00 9.05 2.53
N GLN A 218 -34.89 8.09 2.26
CA GLN A 218 -35.78 7.49 3.27
C GLN A 218 -35.03 6.54 4.21
N ASP A 219 -34.22 5.65 3.63
CA ASP A 219 -33.20 4.88 4.32
C ASP A 219 -31.84 5.31 3.77
N SER A 220 -31.20 6.27 4.44
CA SER A 220 -29.75 6.34 4.37
C SER A 220 -29.15 5.40 5.42
N ASN A 221 -29.55 4.13 5.48
CA ASN A 221 -28.74 3.10 6.13
C ASN A 221 -27.50 2.78 5.27
N ASN A 222 -26.80 3.86 4.91
CA ASN A 222 -25.43 4.05 5.31
C ASN A 222 -25.44 5.07 6.47
N ASP A 223 -25.77 4.66 7.69
CA ASP A 223 -24.66 4.57 8.64
C ASP A 223 -23.50 3.75 8.04
N GLN A 224 -22.89 4.33 7.01
CA GLN A 224 -21.58 3.93 6.54
C GLN A 224 -20.73 4.28 7.73
N LEU A 225 -20.39 3.25 8.50
CA LEU A 225 -19.42 3.38 9.55
C LEU A 225 -18.22 4.08 8.91
N VAL A 226 -17.91 5.27 9.41
CA VAL A 226 -16.82 6.06 8.89
C VAL A 226 -15.58 5.62 9.65
N LEU A 227 -14.64 5.04 8.92
CA LEU A 227 -13.32 4.76 9.46
C LEU A 227 -12.52 6.06 9.43
N ASN A 228 -12.39 6.69 10.61
CA ASN A 228 -11.56 7.87 10.84
C ASN A 228 -10.20 7.45 11.41
N VAL A 229 -9.13 7.76 10.68
CA VAL A 229 -7.77 7.37 11.00
C VAL A 229 -6.89 8.60 10.92
N THR A 230 -6.40 9.02 12.08
CA THR A 230 -5.38 10.07 12.19
C THR A 230 -4.03 9.41 12.38
N SER A 231 -3.08 9.73 11.51
CA SER A 231 -1.72 9.21 11.53
C SER A 231 -0.73 10.36 11.50
N LEU A 232 0.36 10.23 12.27
CA LEU A 232 1.51 11.13 12.20
C LEU A 232 2.43 10.80 11.00
N GLY A 233 2.17 9.69 10.29
CA GLY A 233 2.90 9.27 9.10
C GLY A 233 2.55 10.09 7.85
N HIS A 234 3.20 9.79 6.72
CA HIS A 234 3.02 10.56 5.48
C HIS A 234 1.92 10.03 4.56
N VAL A 235 1.55 8.75 4.56
CA VAL A 235 0.29 8.25 3.93
C VAL A 235 -0.38 7.30 4.89
N VAL A 236 -1.65 7.03 4.70
CA VAL A 236 -2.33 5.87 5.28
C VAL A 236 -3.25 5.28 4.23
N ARG A 237 -3.40 3.97 4.22
CA ARG A 237 -4.27 3.15 3.39
C ARG A 237 -5.05 2.25 4.33
N ALA A 238 -6.36 2.30 4.34
CA ALA A 238 -7.19 1.47 5.20
C ALA A 238 -7.84 0.34 4.40
N PHE A 239 -7.96 -0.84 5.02
CA PHE A 239 -8.60 -2.02 4.48
C PHE A 239 -9.64 -2.53 5.50
N VAL A 240 -10.79 -3.01 5.02
CA VAL A 240 -11.83 -3.60 5.87
C VAL A 240 -12.25 -4.92 5.26
N ASN A 241 -12.09 -6.01 6.00
CA ASN A 241 -12.34 -7.39 5.57
C ASN A 241 -11.53 -7.82 4.32
N GLY A 242 -10.35 -7.22 4.11
CA GLY A 242 -9.43 -7.55 3.01
C GLY A 242 -9.32 -6.46 1.92
N PRO A 243 -10.41 -5.94 1.35
CA PRO A 243 -10.37 -4.87 0.36
C PRO A 243 -9.90 -3.51 0.90
N LEU A 244 -9.16 -2.75 0.08
CA LEU A 244 -8.77 -1.36 0.36
C LEU A 244 -10.02 -0.48 0.38
N VAL A 245 -10.28 0.17 1.51
CA VAL A 245 -11.40 1.10 1.67
C VAL A 245 -10.99 2.56 1.49
N GLY A 246 -9.71 2.93 1.61
CA GLY A 246 -9.31 4.33 1.47
C GLY A 246 -7.82 4.62 1.61
N SER A 247 -7.36 5.77 1.13
CA SER A 247 -5.99 6.24 1.35
C SER A 247 -5.87 7.77 1.47
N ALA A 248 -4.98 8.26 2.32
CA ALA A 248 -4.72 9.70 2.49
C ALA A 248 -3.21 9.98 2.59
N HIS A 249 -2.75 11.13 2.10
CA HIS A 249 -1.36 11.60 2.15
C HIS A 249 -1.27 12.91 2.96
N GLY A 250 -0.22 13.06 3.75
CA GLY A 250 0.10 14.24 4.55
C GLY A 250 1.24 15.03 3.90
N THR A 251 1.64 16.13 4.52
CA THR A 251 2.74 16.99 4.06
C THR A 251 3.73 17.19 5.21
N ARG A 252 4.91 17.79 4.95
CA ARG A 252 5.95 18.07 5.98
C ARG A 252 5.45 18.83 7.23
N ARG A 253 4.23 19.39 7.22
CA ARG A 253 3.65 20.19 8.31
C ARG A 253 2.28 19.69 8.79
N THR A 254 1.72 18.62 8.22
CA THR A 254 0.33 18.19 8.49
C THR A 254 0.21 16.69 8.68
N ASN A 255 -0.49 16.27 9.74
CA ASN A 255 -0.88 14.88 9.99
C ASN A 255 -1.72 14.32 8.82
N VAL A 256 -1.60 13.01 8.59
CA VAL A 256 -2.48 12.29 7.66
C VAL A 256 -3.82 12.02 8.35
N ASN A 257 -4.90 12.49 7.73
CA ASN A 257 -6.26 12.14 8.14
C ASN A 257 -6.94 11.37 7.00
N LEU A 258 -7.26 10.11 7.24
CA LEU A 258 -8.10 9.30 6.36
C LEU A 258 -9.47 9.16 6.97
N LEU A 259 -10.48 9.61 6.24
CA LEU A 259 -11.87 9.53 6.66
C LEU A 259 -12.64 8.87 5.53
N ASN A 260 -12.82 7.56 5.61
CA ASN A 260 -13.47 6.78 4.55
C ASN A 260 -14.67 5.99 5.03
N LYS A 261 -15.68 5.98 4.19
CA LYS A 261 -16.92 5.22 4.32
C LYS A 261 -16.63 3.72 4.19
N VAL A 262 -17.00 2.90 5.18
CA VAL A 262 -16.78 1.44 5.17
C VAL A 262 -18.08 0.65 5.35
N SER A 263 -18.09 -0.57 4.83
CA SER A 263 -19.17 -1.55 5.03
C SER A 263 -18.65 -2.69 5.89
N LEU A 264 -19.40 -3.04 6.93
CA LEU A 264 -19.09 -4.17 7.81
C LEU A 264 -19.98 -5.37 7.46
N ASN A 265 -19.42 -6.57 7.58
CA ASN A 265 -20.15 -7.83 7.55
C ASN A 265 -20.86 -8.05 8.90
N SER A 266 -21.92 -8.85 8.91
CA SER A 266 -22.51 -9.33 10.17
C SER A 266 -21.47 -10.21 10.91
N GLY A 267 -21.14 -9.87 12.16
CA GLY A 267 -20.13 -10.57 12.97
C GLY A 267 -18.79 -9.84 13.11
N ILE A 268 -17.70 -10.58 13.28
CA ILE A 268 -16.35 -10.00 13.48
C ILE A 268 -15.84 -9.42 12.15
N ASN A 269 -15.36 -8.18 12.20
CA ASN A 269 -14.79 -7.46 11.06
C ASN A 269 -13.31 -7.17 11.30
N ASN A 270 -12.47 -7.36 10.27
CA ASN A 270 -11.03 -7.12 10.37
C ASN A 270 -10.67 -5.78 9.70
N VAL A 271 -10.10 -4.84 10.46
CA VAL A 271 -9.68 -3.52 9.97
C VAL A 271 -8.17 -3.44 10.00
N SER A 272 -7.55 -3.18 8.84
CA SER A 272 -6.09 -3.07 8.70
C SER A 272 -5.72 -1.69 8.16
N LEU A 273 -4.73 -1.03 8.76
CA LEU A 273 -4.28 0.32 8.40
C LEU A 273 -2.81 0.28 8.00
N LEU A 274 -2.46 0.97 6.90
CA LEU A 274 -1.22 0.79 6.17
C LEU A 274 -0.62 2.13 5.69
N SER A 275 0.45 2.63 6.31
CA SER A 275 1.13 3.88 5.88
C SER A 275 1.99 3.66 4.61
N VAL A 276 2.24 4.69 3.76
CA VAL A 276 2.84 4.63 2.38
C VAL A 276 3.63 3.35 2.20
N MET A 277 3.18 2.34 1.47
CA MET A 277 4.06 1.23 1.11
C MET A 277 4.59 1.42 -0.32
N SER A 278 5.88 1.73 -0.48
CA SER A 278 6.61 1.68 -1.76
C SER A 278 6.99 0.24 -2.06
N GLY A 279 6.38 -0.34 -3.09
CA GLY A 279 6.67 -1.71 -3.52
C GLY A 279 7.82 -1.75 -4.53
N LEU A 280 8.95 -2.34 -4.17
CA LEU A 280 10.01 -2.75 -5.11
C LEU A 280 9.81 -4.22 -5.49
N LEU A 281 9.81 -4.50 -6.79
CA LEU A 281 9.83 -5.85 -7.34
C LEU A 281 11.08 -6.00 -8.22
N THR A 282 11.99 -6.89 -7.86
CA THR A 282 13.22 -7.13 -8.64
C THR A 282 13.66 -8.59 -8.55
N THR A 283 14.64 -9.00 -9.36
CA THR A 283 15.18 -10.37 -9.37
C THR A 283 16.69 -10.38 -9.13
N PHE A 284 17.21 -11.42 -8.47
CA PHE A 284 18.65 -11.59 -8.21
C PHE A 284 19.12 -13.05 -8.23
N ASP A 285 20.41 -13.26 -8.44
CA ASP A 285 21.04 -14.58 -8.37
C ASP A 285 21.58 -14.88 -6.97
N ALA A 286 21.51 -16.15 -6.55
CA ALA A 286 21.95 -16.53 -5.21
C ALA A 286 23.47 -16.34 -5.08
N PRO A 287 23.96 -15.66 -4.01
CA PRO A 287 25.39 -15.57 -3.77
C PRO A 287 26.02 -16.97 -3.64
N GLY A 288 27.20 -17.18 -4.22
CA GLY A 288 27.91 -18.46 -4.13
C GLY A 288 28.26 -18.89 -2.70
N GLY A 289 28.66 -20.15 -2.54
CA GLY A 289 29.14 -20.71 -1.27
C GLY A 289 28.04 -21.14 -0.29
N THR A 290 28.42 -21.35 0.97
CA THR A 290 27.53 -21.83 2.05
C THR A 290 27.28 -20.80 3.16
N ASP A 291 27.90 -19.63 3.09
CA ASP A 291 27.83 -18.58 4.12
C ASP A 291 26.40 -17.99 4.22
N PRO A 292 25.91 -17.59 5.42
CA PRO A 292 24.60 -16.95 5.56
C PRO A 292 24.40 -15.77 4.60
N VAL A 293 23.22 -15.69 3.98
CA VAL A 293 22.87 -14.61 3.04
C VAL A 293 22.11 -13.52 3.80
N VAL A 294 22.39 -12.25 3.49
CA VAL A 294 21.67 -11.11 4.04
C VAL A 294 21.22 -10.16 2.95
N LEU A 295 20.11 -9.50 3.23
CA LEU A 295 19.60 -8.35 2.49
C LEU A 295 19.93 -7.08 3.27
N SER A 296 20.65 -6.15 2.66
CA SER A 296 20.88 -4.82 3.22
C SER A 296 19.75 -3.89 2.81
N LEU A 297 19.09 -3.33 3.82
CA LEU A 297 17.98 -2.40 3.68
C LEU A 297 18.32 -1.04 4.29
N GLY A 298 19.59 -0.72 4.51
CA GLY A 298 19.99 0.50 5.24
C GLY A 298 19.57 1.82 4.58
N SER A 299 19.25 1.81 3.29
CA SER A 299 18.70 2.95 2.54
C SER A 299 17.17 3.04 2.59
N MET A 300 16.52 2.07 3.21
CA MET A 300 15.07 1.92 3.26
C MET A 300 14.50 2.57 4.52
N GLY A 301 13.18 2.72 4.60
CA GLY A 301 12.51 3.35 5.74
C GLY A 301 12.05 2.34 6.78
N LYS A 302 10.89 1.74 6.54
CA LYS A 302 10.25 0.75 7.40
C LYS A 302 9.39 -0.14 6.53
N GLY A 303 9.29 -1.44 6.77
CA GLY A 303 8.46 -2.26 5.90
C GLY A 303 8.61 -3.74 6.11
N GLU A 304 8.29 -4.51 5.08
CA GLU A 304 8.51 -5.97 5.03
C GLU A 304 9.10 -6.38 3.69
N ALA A 305 9.86 -7.47 3.69
CA ALA A 305 10.48 -8.01 2.49
C ALA A 305 10.24 -9.52 2.35
N TRP A 306 10.19 -9.98 1.09
CA TRP A 306 10.00 -11.37 0.71
C TRP A 306 11.01 -11.79 -0.36
N VAL A 307 11.44 -13.05 -0.28
CA VAL A 307 12.26 -13.70 -1.30
C VAL A 307 11.54 -14.97 -1.78
N ASN A 308 11.27 -15.09 -3.09
CA ASN A 308 10.53 -16.20 -3.70
C ASN A 308 9.19 -16.51 -3.01
N GLY A 309 8.47 -15.45 -2.61
CA GLY A 309 7.19 -15.57 -1.89
C GLY A 309 7.32 -15.91 -0.40
N GLN A 310 8.53 -16.15 0.13
CA GLN A 310 8.79 -16.40 1.55
C GLN A 310 9.16 -15.09 2.26
N SER A 311 8.47 -14.76 3.35
CA SER A 311 8.78 -13.54 4.14
C SER A 311 10.13 -13.70 4.83
N ILE A 312 10.97 -12.65 4.75
CA ILE A 312 12.22 -12.53 5.51
C ILE A 312 12.08 -11.57 6.71
N GLY A 313 10.85 -11.11 6.97
CA GLY A 313 10.49 -10.33 8.15
C GLY A 313 10.44 -8.82 7.94
N ARG A 314 10.03 -8.13 9.02
CA ARG A 314 9.90 -6.67 9.06
C ARG A 314 11.24 -5.98 9.21
N TYR A 315 11.42 -4.87 8.51
CA TYR A 315 12.54 -3.95 8.68
C TYR A 315 12.07 -2.59 9.22
N TRP A 316 12.92 -1.90 9.96
CA TRP A 316 12.62 -0.59 10.53
C TRP A 316 13.89 0.22 10.76
N ILE A 317 14.35 0.88 9.70
CA ILE A 317 15.63 1.59 9.66
C ILE A 317 15.51 2.98 10.29
N SER A 318 14.36 3.64 10.10
CA SER A 318 14.06 4.94 10.71
C SER A 318 13.97 4.93 12.24
N PHE A 319 13.96 3.74 12.86
CA PHE A 319 13.99 3.59 14.31
C PHE A 319 15.42 3.65 14.84
N LEU A 320 15.83 4.87 15.21
CA LEU A 320 17.19 5.19 15.62
C LEU A 320 17.42 4.98 17.13
N THR A 321 18.63 4.55 17.48
CA THR A 321 19.15 4.56 18.85
C THR A 321 19.37 6.01 19.34
N PRO A 322 19.59 6.27 20.64
CA PRO A 322 19.95 7.60 21.14
C PRO A 322 21.21 8.21 20.48
N ALA A 323 22.05 7.38 19.86
CA ALA A 323 23.23 7.81 19.10
C ALA A 323 22.91 8.13 17.63
N GLY A 324 21.64 8.12 17.21
CA GLY A 324 21.21 8.46 15.85
C GLY A 324 21.44 7.37 14.80
N THR A 325 21.70 6.12 15.19
CA THR A 325 21.96 5.00 14.26
C THR A 325 20.83 3.97 14.23
N PRO A 326 20.50 3.37 13.07
CA PRO A 326 19.48 2.32 12.98
C PRO A 326 19.84 1.08 13.81
N THR A 327 18.83 0.45 14.42
CA THR A 327 19.03 -0.73 15.26
C THR A 327 19.47 -1.97 14.45
N GLN A 328 19.00 -2.10 13.21
CA GLN A 328 19.33 -3.19 12.30
C GLN A 328 19.22 -2.72 10.85
N THR A 329 20.22 -3.04 10.03
CA THR A 329 20.25 -2.69 8.59
C THR A 329 20.43 -3.91 7.68
N TRP A 330 20.73 -5.07 8.26
CA TRP A 330 20.91 -6.34 7.55
C TRP A 330 19.89 -7.37 8.03
N TYR A 331 19.22 -8.00 7.08
CA TYR A 331 18.13 -8.95 7.32
C TYR A 331 18.51 -10.31 6.74
N ASN A 332 18.41 -11.37 7.55
CA ASN A 332 18.82 -12.70 7.16
C ASN A 332 17.89 -13.29 6.08
N VAL A 333 18.47 -13.85 5.02
CA VAL A 333 17.77 -14.60 3.99
C VAL A 333 18.20 -16.06 4.09
N PRO A 334 17.35 -16.97 4.60
CA PRO A 334 17.68 -18.38 4.67
C PRO A 334 18.05 -18.94 3.30
N ARG A 335 19.17 -19.65 3.19
CA ARG A 335 19.61 -20.23 1.90
C ARG A 335 18.59 -21.20 1.30
N SER A 336 17.77 -21.83 2.13
CA SER A 336 16.67 -22.70 1.69
C SER A 336 15.58 -21.96 0.92
N PHE A 337 15.52 -20.62 0.96
CA PHE A 337 14.55 -19.82 0.19
C PHE A 337 15.05 -19.52 -1.23
N LEU A 338 16.30 -19.84 -1.54
CA LEU A 338 16.97 -19.43 -2.78
C LEU A 338 17.05 -20.56 -3.81
N THR A 339 16.85 -20.20 -5.07
CA THR A 339 17.27 -20.95 -6.25
C THR A 339 18.61 -20.40 -6.77
N PRO A 340 19.38 -21.15 -7.58
CA PRO A 340 20.67 -20.66 -8.09
C PRO A 340 20.58 -19.30 -8.81
N THR A 341 19.52 -19.10 -9.60
CA THR A 341 19.27 -17.87 -10.36
C THR A 341 17.80 -17.47 -10.32
N GLY A 342 17.52 -16.21 -10.61
CA GLY A 342 16.14 -15.71 -10.83
C GLY A 342 15.27 -15.61 -9.58
N ASN A 343 15.87 -15.36 -8.41
CA ASN A 343 15.13 -15.19 -7.17
C ASN A 343 14.34 -13.88 -7.17
N LEU A 344 13.04 -13.94 -6.90
CA LEU A 344 12.17 -12.77 -6.82
C LEU A 344 12.31 -12.09 -5.45
N LEU A 345 12.71 -10.82 -5.43
CA LEU A 345 12.69 -9.95 -4.25
C LEU A 345 11.49 -9.00 -4.33
N VAL A 346 10.64 -9.04 -3.31
CA VAL A 346 9.57 -8.07 -3.08
C VAL A 346 9.90 -7.28 -1.82
N VAL A 347 9.97 -5.96 -1.90
CA VAL A 347 10.14 -5.08 -0.72
C VAL A 347 8.97 -4.12 -0.69
N LEU A 348 8.40 -3.93 0.50
CA LEU A 348 7.23 -3.11 0.71
C LEU A 348 7.53 -2.09 1.81
N ASP A 349 7.87 -0.86 1.42
CA ASP A 349 8.38 0.19 2.31
C ASP A 349 7.29 1.15 2.77
N GLU A 350 6.81 0.99 4.01
CA GLU A 350 5.91 1.87 4.77
C GLU A 350 6.39 3.34 4.95
N GLU A 351 7.65 3.63 4.65
CA GLU A 351 8.29 4.94 4.77
C GLU A 351 9.14 5.27 3.51
N TYR A 352 9.67 6.49 3.40
CA TYR A 352 10.44 6.86 2.20
C TYR A 352 11.84 6.23 2.25
N GLY A 353 12.10 5.25 1.38
CA GLY A 353 13.39 4.56 1.21
C GLY A 353 13.93 4.65 -0.22
N ASN A 354 15.26 4.64 -0.39
CA ASN A 354 15.89 4.57 -1.71
C ASN A 354 16.16 3.10 -2.11
N PRO A 355 15.37 2.52 -3.04
CA PRO A 355 15.51 1.12 -3.42
C PRO A 355 16.79 0.82 -4.22
N LEU A 356 17.44 1.84 -4.80
CA LEU A 356 18.63 1.66 -5.64
C LEU A 356 19.87 1.19 -4.85
N ASP A 357 19.88 1.41 -3.54
CA ASP A 357 21.00 1.05 -2.66
C ASP A 357 20.75 -0.27 -1.90
N ILE A 358 19.62 -0.95 -2.17
CA ILE A 358 19.39 -2.30 -1.65
C ILE A 358 20.44 -3.22 -2.25
N SER A 359 21.12 -3.98 -1.39
CA SER A 359 22.14 -4.92 -1.80
C SER A 359 21.98 -6.27 -1.13
N ILE A 360 22.40 -7.33 -1.83
CA ILE A 360 22.40 -8.69 -1.32
C ILE A 360 23.85 -9.11 -1.14
N GLY A 361 24.14 -9.67 0.03
CA GLY A 361 25.48 -10.08 0.38
C GLY A 361 25.48 -11.36 1.20
N THR A 362 26.68 -11.81 1.55
CA THR A 362 26.87 -12.90 2.52
C THR A 362 27.50 -12.34 3.77
N VAL A 363 26.96 -12.66 4.94
CA VAL A 363 27.64 -12.38 6.20
C VAL A 363 28.52 -13.57 6.53
N SER A 364 29.81 -13.29 6.60
CA SER A 364 30.74 -14.14 7.31
C SER A 364 30.95 -13.58 8.70
N ILE A 365 30.76 -14.39 9.74
CA ILE A 365 31.15 -14.01 11.10
C ILE A 365 32.67 -13.90 11.13
N THR A 366 33.20 -12.71 11.46
CA THR A 366 34.63 -12.37 11.39
C THR A 366 35.20 -11.83 12.70
N LYS A 367 34.66 -12.25 13.86
CA LYS A 367 35.42 -12.15 15.11
C LYS A 367 36.32 -13.36 15.21
N VAL A 368 37.62 -13.13 15.14
CA VAL A 368 38.62 -14.16 15.41
C VAL A 368 39.38 -13.72 16.65
N CYS A 369 39.34 -14.55 17.66
CA CYS A 369 40.07 -14.38 18.90
C CYS A 369 41.14 -15.46 19.02
N GLY A 370 42.21 -15.11 19.71
CA GLY A 370 43.28 -16.04 20.05
C GLY A 370 43.70 -15.84 21.49
N HIS A 371 43.78 -16.94 22.22
CA HIS A 371 44.30 -16.99 23.59
C HIS A 371 45.48 -17.94 23.63
N VAL A 372 46.60 -17.51 24.21
CA VAL A 372 47.71 -18.41 24.52
C VAL A 372 48.29 -18.08 25.89
N SER A 373 48.29 -19.08 26.76
CA SER A 373 48.95 -19.04 28.07
C SER A 373 50.18 -19.94 28.08
N ASN A 374 51.00 -19.80 29.12
CA ASN A 374 52.11 -20.68 29.45
C ASN A 374 51.71 -22.18 29.61
N SER A 375 50.44 -22.47 29.88
CA SER A 375 49.91 -23.83 29.99
C SER A 375 49.48 -24.44 28.65
N HIS A 376 49.50 -23.71 27.54
CA HIS A 376 49.15 -24.27 26.23
C HIS A 376 50.30 -25.10 25.64
N PRO A 377 50.07 -26.37 25.25
CA PRO A 377 51.12 -27.21 24.67
C PRO A 377 51.54 -26.72 23.26
N PRO A 378 52.79 -26.96 22.82
CA PRO A 378 53.24 -26.59 21.48
C PRO A 378 52.53 -27.43 20.39
N PRO A 379 52.38 -26.92 19.14
CA PRO A 379 51.67 -27.62 18.05
C PRO A 379 52.25 -29.00 17.74
N VAL A 380 51.39 -30.02 17.51
CA VAL A 380 51.76 -31.45 17.38
C VAL A 380 52.77 -31.73 16.24
N ILE A 381 52.83 -30.89 15.20
CA ILE A 381 53.81 -31.02 14.10
C ILE A 381 55.27 -30.87 14.58
N SER A 382 55.49 -30.22 15.73
CA SER A 382 56.81 -30.09 16.36
C SER A 382 57.30 -31.36 17.08
N TRP A 383 56.47 -32.41 17.15
CA TRP A 383 56.77 -33.69 17.80
C TRP A 383 57.18 -34.78 16.80
N LYS A 384 57.84 -34.42 15.68
CA LYS A 384 58.47 -35.43 14.83
C LYS A 384 59.69 -36.03 15.53
N ALA A 385 59.67 -37.35 15.68
CA ALA A 385 60.74 -38.15 16.27
C ALA A 385 62.07 -37.91 15.55
N ASN A 386 63.14 -37.76 16.35
CA ASN A 386 64.52 -37.82 15.90
C ASN A 386 64.74 -39.10 15.10
N ASN A 387 64.93 -39.00 13.79
CA ASN A 387 65.65 -39.99 13.02
C ASN A 387 66.47 -39.33 11.90
N GLN A 388 67.74 -39.14 12.25
CA GLN A 388 68.96 -39.21 11.45
C GLN A 388 69.25 -38.21 10.31
N ILE A 389 70.25 -37.36 10.62
CA ILE A 389 71.46 -37.00 9.85
C ILE A 389 71.26 -36.24 8.52
N SER A 390 71.53 -34.91 8.54
CA SER A 390 72.77 -34.39 7.94
C SER A 390 73.09 -32.94 8.36
N SER A 391 74.37 -32.77 8.63
CA SER A 391 75.23 -31.62 8.94
C SER A 391 74.84 -30.19 8.53
N MET A 392 75.24 -29.27 9.41
CA MET A 392 75.54 -27.85 9.19
C MET A 392 74.38 -26.93 8.84
N TYR A 393 73.51 -26.65 9.83
CA TYR A 393 73.16 -25.29 10.21
C TYR A 393 72.72 -25.34 11.68
N LYS A 394 73.35 -24.53 12.56
CA LYS A 394 72.86 -24.27 13.92
C LYS A 394 71.48 -23.59 13.83
N LYS A 395 70.41 -24.34 13.55
CA LYS A 395 69.05 -23.85 13.78
C LYS A 395 68.76 -24.00 15.26
N LYS A 396 68.98 -22.87 15.96
CA LYS A 396 68.48 -22.54 17.28
C LYS A 396 67.18 -23.30 17.58
N GLN A 397 67.09 -23.91 18.76
CA GLN A 397 65.87 -24.43 19.35
C GLN A 397 64.78 -23.33 19.42
N HIS A 398 64.10 -23.06 18.33
CA HIS A 398 62.95 -22.14 18.27
C HIS A 398 61.63 -22.90 18.15
N GLY A 399 61.66 -24.25 18.28
CA GLY A 399 60.53 -25.12 17.99
C GLY A 399 59.56 -25.44 19.14
N ARG A 400 59.78 -24.95 20.38
CA ARG A 400 58.95 -25.30 21.55
C ARG A 400 58.36 -24.07 22.25
N ARG A 401 57.64 -23.22 21.51
CA ARG A 401 56.95 -22.06 22.10
C ARG A 401 55.47 -22.14 21.78
N SER A 402 54.64 -22.00 22.80
CA SER A 402 53.19 -21.82 22.63
C SER A 402 52.98 -20.61 21.73
N LYS A 403 52.18 -20.83 20.69
CA LYS A 403 51.99 -19.87 19.60
C LYS A 403 50.51 -19.72 19.37
N VAL A 404 50.06 -18.48 19.25
CA VAL A 404 48.75 -18.16 18.71
C VAL A 404 48.94 -17.69 17.27
N GLN A 405 48.21 -18.32 16.35
CA GLN A 405 48.16 -17.93 14.95
C GLN A 405 46.74 -17.57 14.59
N LEU A 406 46.59 -16.37 14.04
CA LEU A 406 45.32 -15.89 13.51
C LEU A 406 45.48 -15.76 12.01
N ASN A 407 44.69 -16.55 11.28
CA ASN A 407 44.69 -16.57 9.82
C ASN A 407 43.30 -16.20 9.33
N CYS A 408 43.24 -15.41 8.26
CA CYS A 408 41.99 -15.10 7.60
C CYS A 408 41.74 -16.08 6.44
N PRO A 409 40.46 -16.39 6.13
CA PRO A 409 40.11 -17.02 4.86
C PRO A 409 40.61 -16.20 3.66
N GLN A 410 40.77 -16.83 2.49
CA GLN A 410 41.25 -16.15 1.28
C GLN A 410 40.44 -14.86 0.99
N LYS A 411 41.16 -13.77 0.66
CA LYS A 411 40.62 -12.43 0.35
C LYS A 411 40.00 -11.66 1.54
N LYS A 412 40.30 -12.04 2.78
CA LYS A 412 39.92 -11.28 3.99
C LYS A 412 41.15 -10.80 4.73
N ASN A 413 41.08 -9.57 5.26
CA ASN A 413 42.17 -8.93 5.97
C ASN A 413 41.73 -8.51 7.39
N ILE A 414 42.69 -8.53 8.32
CA ILE A 414 42.50 -7.95 9.65
C ILE A 414 42.57 -6.44 9.51
N SER A 415 41.44 -5.76 9.74
CA SER A 415 41.35 -4.31 9.58
C SER A 415 41.57 -3.54 10.88
N LYS A 416 41.30 -4.17 12.03
CA LYS A 416 41.45 -3.50 13.32
C LYS A 416 41.72 -4.47 14.48
N ILE A 417 42.52 -4.00 15.42
CA ILE A 417 42.75 -4.63 16.72
C ILE A 417 41.84 -3.94 17.71
N ILE A 418 40.86 -4.69 18.22
CA ILE A 418 39.85 -4.14 19.13
C ILE A 418 40.22 -4.38 20.58
N PHE A 419 40.97 -5.45 20.87
CA PHE A 419 41.55 -5.68 22.18
C PHE A 419 42.83 -6.51 22.08
N ALA A 420 43.85 -6.10 22.83
CA ALA A 420 45.11 -6.82 22.97
C ALA A 420 45.62 -6.62 24.40
N SER A 421 45.90 -7.70 25.10
CA SER A 421 46.39 -7.64 26.47
C SER A 421 47.44 -8.70 26.73
N PHE A 422 48.57 -8.27 27.29
CA PHE A 422 49.59 -9.14 27.84
C PHE A 422 49.59 -9.05 29.37
N GLY A 423 49.25 -10.14 30.05
CA GLY A 423 49.12 -10.20 31.49
C GLY A 423 48.04 -11.19 31.94
N SER A 424 47.03 -10.74 32.69
CA SER A 424 45.96 -11.58 33.27
C SER A 424 44.54 -11.12 32.90
N PRO A 425 44.15 -11.12 31.62
CA PRO A 425 42.86 -10.60 31.17
C PRO A 425 41.73 -11.60 31.45
N SER A 426 40.50 -11.11 31.55
CA SER A 426 39.30 -11.92 31.84
C SER A 426 38.22 -11.75 30.78
N GLY A 427 37.30 -12.70 30.67
CA GLY A 427 36.21 -12.70 29.70
C GLY A 427 36.39 -13.77 28.60
N ASP A 428 35.54 -13.69 27.58
CA ASP A 428 35.49 -14.64 26.45
C ASP A 428 35.63 -13.94 25.08
N CYS A 429 35.62 -14.74 24.02
CA CYS A 429 35.79 -14.31 22.64
C CYS A 429 34.67 -13.36 22.19
N GLY A 430 34.90 -12.05 22.36
CA GLY A 430 33.88 -11.02 22.11
C GLY A 430 33.74 -10.02 23.25
N SER A 431 34.17 -10.39 24.46
CA SER A 431 33.95 -9.63 25.70
C SER A 431 35.20 -9.47 26.57
N TYR A 432 36.39 -9.78 26.05
CA TYR A 432 37.63 -9.68 26.82
C TYR A 432 37.85 -8.29 27.44
N THR A 433 38.32 -8.28 28.69
CA THR A 433 38.63 -7.08 29.46
C THR A 433 40.04 -7.14 30.05
N THR A 434 40.61 -5.97 30.29
CA THR A 434 41.94 -5.83 30.89
C THR A 434 41.88 -6.22 32.36
N GLY A 435 42.69 -7.19 32.78
CA GLY A 435 42.81 -7.56 34.19
C GLY A 435 43.91 -6.82 34.93
N SER A 436 44.13 -7.20 36.20
CA SER A 436 45.03 -6.51 37.13
C SER A 436 46.50 -6.48 36.70
N CYS A 437 46.95 -7.47 35.93
CA CYS A 437 48.25 -7.44 35.26
C CYS A 437 48.03 -7.16 33.77
N HIS A 438 48.57 -6.06 33.26
CA HIS A 438 48.50 -5.70 31.85
C HIS A 438 49.70 -4.86 31.44
N SER A 439 50.31 -5.16 30.30
CA SER A 439 51.30 -4.28 29.69
C SER A 439 50.61 -3.23 28.82
N PRO A 440 50.77 -1.92 29.09
CA PRO A 440 50.10 -0.87 28.32
C PRO A 440 50.53 -0.83 26.84
N ASN A 441 51.71 -1.39 26.51
CA ASN A 441 52.22 -1.45 25.14
C ASN A 441 51.69 -2.65 24.34
N SER A 442 50.84 -3.50 24.93
CA SER A 442 50.37 -4.75 24.30
C SER A 442 49.74 -4.50 22.93
N ARG A 443 48.90 -3.47 22.83
CA ARG A 443 48.21 -3.11 21.59
C ARG A 443 49.16 -2.61 20.51
N ALA A 444 50.03 -1.66 20.85
CA ALA A 444 51.00 -1.10 19.92
C ALA A 444 51.96 -2.15 19.35
N ILE A 445 52.37 -3.12 20.18
CA ILE A 445 53.21 -4.24 19.73
C ILE A 445 52.45 -5.10 18.72
N VAL A 446 51.19 -5.43 18.98
CA VAL A 446 50.40 -6.24 18.06
C VAL A 446 50.14 -5.49 16.76
N GLU A 447 49.78 -4.20 16.83
CA GLU A 447 49.59 -3.31 15.67
C GLU A 447 50.85 -3.22 14.80
N LYS A 448 52.02 -3.13 15.41
CA LYS A 448 53.30 -3.11 14.69
C LYS A 448 53.63 -4.42 13.96
N ASN A 449 53.11 -5.57 14.41
CA ASN A 449 53.40 -6.87 13.79
C ASN A 449 52.32 -7.29 12.77
N VAL A 450 51.30 -6.45 12.53
CA VAL A 450 50.35 -6.60 11.41
C VAL A 450 51.00 -5.94 10.18
N ASP A 451 51.96 -6.61 9.54
CA ASP A 451 52.69 -6.02 8.41
C ASP A 451 51.83 -5.86 7.13
N VAL A 452 51.95 -4.67 6.55
CA VAL A 452 51.49 -4.24 5.23
C VAL A 452 52.58 -4.65 4.22
N GLU A 453 52.39 -5.75 3.49
CA GLU A 453 53.13 -5.97 2.23
C GLU A 453 52.36 -5.27 1.11
N GLU A 454 52.81 -4.07 0.73
CA GLU A 454 52.20 -3.25 -0.33
C GLU A 454 52.72 -3.56 -1.75
N GLU A 455 53.52 -4.62 -1.93
CA GLU A 455 53.90 -5.11 -3.25
C GLU A 455 53.16 -6.41 -3.58
N LEU A 456 52.35 -6.38 -4.65
CA LEU A 456 51.48 -7.45 -5.17
C LEU A 456 50.13 -7.67 -4.46
N GLY A 457 49.40 -6.58 -4.17
CA GLY A 457 47.91 -6.56 -4.21
C GLY A 457 47.13 -7.56 -3.34
N ASN A 458 47.77 -8.25 -2.39
CA ASN A 458 47.15 -9.21 -1.47
C ASN A 458 47.90 -9.17 -0.13
N MET A 459 47.42 -8.39 0.83
CA MET A 459 47.88 -8.49 2.22
C MET A 459 47.63 -9.91 2.74
N LYS A 460 48.68 -10.69 2.98
CA LYS A 460 48.58 -11.92 3.79
C LYS A 460 48.72 -11.56 5.26
N THR A 461 47.61 -11.52 5.99
CA THR A 461 47.60 -11.25 7.43
C THR A 461 47.73 -12.56 8.24
N ASN A 462 48.94 -13.12 8.28
CA ASN A 462 49.30 -14.22 9.20
C ASN A 462 49.99 -13.65 10.44
N LEU A 463 49.25 -13.44 11.53
CA LEU A 463 49.83 -12.98 12.79
C LEU A 463 50.34 -14.15 13.62
N SER A 464 51.58 -14.05 14.08
CA SER A 464 52.28 -15.14 14.75
C SER A 464 53.01 -14.62 15.98
N PHE A 465 52.44 -14.83 17.17
CA PHE A 465 53.05 -14.37 18.42
C PHE A 465 53.76 -15.50 19.14
N HIS A 466 54.99 -15.22 19.60
CA HIS A 466 55.80 -16.14 20.37
C HIS A 466 55.88 -15.71 21.82
N TYR A 467 55.62 -16.63 22.73
CA TYR A 467 55.90 -16.42 24.13
C TYR A 467 57.42 -16.33 24.39
N GLN A 468 57.89 -15.26 25.04
CA GLN A 468 59.28 -15.15 25.52
C GLN A 468 59.34 -15.51 27.02
N TYR A 469 60.17 -16.51 27.34
CA TYR A 469 60.21 -17.25 28.61
C TYR A 469 60.85 -16.49 29.79
N LYS A 470 60.67 -15.17 29.90
CA LYS A 470 61.27 -14.39 31.01
C LYS A 470 60.31 -13.92 32.10
N ASP A 471 59.02 -14.24 32.01
CA ASP A 471 58.06 -14.06 33.12
C ASP A 471 56.76 -14.85 32.84
N PRO A 472 55.96 -15.30 33.83
CA PRO A 472 54.72 -16.04 33.63
C PRO A 472 53.55 -15.08 33.31
N LYS A 473 53.28 -14.82 32.03
CA LYS A 473 52.19 -13.92 31.59
C LYS A 473 51.48 -14.46 30.35
N THR A 474 50.24 -14.05 30.09
CA THR A 474 49.40 -14.59 29.00
C THR A 474 49.24 -13.55 27.88
N TYR A 475 49.25 -13.96 26.61
CA TYR A 475 48.89 -13.08 25.48
C TYR A 475 47.45 -13.37 25.04
N LEU A 476 46.64 -12.33 24.96
CA LEU A 476 45.23 -12.41 24.56
C LEU A 476 44.92 -11.35 23.52
N LEU A 477 44.20 -11.77 22.50
CA LEU A 477 44.06 -10.98 21.30
C LEU A 477 42.69 -11.14 20.66
N HIS A 478 42.04 -10.02 20.35
CA HIS A 478 40.71 -9.95 19.78
C HIS A 478 40.71 -8.99 18.58
N HIS A 479 40.26 -9.51 17.45
CA HIS A 479 40.33 -8.80 16.17
C HIS A 479 39.01 -8.79 15.41
N PHE A 480 38.93 -7.80 14.52
CA PHE A 480 37.88 -7.65 13.55
C PHE A 480 38.43 -7.91 12.14
N LEU A 481 37.74 -8.74 11.35
CA LEU A 481 37.96 -8.79 9.90
C LEU A 481 36.83 -8.02 9.23
N SER A 482 37.16 -7.03 8.41
CA SER A 482 36.17 -6.37 7.54
C SER A 482 36.47 -6.66 6.08
N ASN A 483 35.43 -6.92 5.30
CA ASN A 483 35.49 -6.80 3.84
C ASN A 483 35.53 -5.31 3.50
N GLN A 484 36.60 -4.85 2.85
CA GLN A 484 36.70 -3.47 2.36
C GLN A 484 36.22 -3.37 0.92
N GLY A 485 35.34 -2.38 0.69
CA GLY A 485 34.95 -1.81 -0.58
C GLY A 485 34.27 -0.44 -0.38
N LEU A 486 35.08 0.63 -0.30
CA LEU A 486 34.88 2.07 -0.66
C LEU A 486 33.72 2.87 0.02
N SER A 487 33.79 4.15 0.41
CA SER A 487 34.75 5.27 0.24
C SER A 487 34.48 6.43 1.26
N ARG A 488 35.56 7.12 1.68
CA ARG A 488 35.75 8.51 2.21
C ARG A 488 34.60 9.33 2.85
N GLU A 489 34.81 9.81 4.08
CA GLU A 489 34.97 11.23 4.52
C GLU A 489 34.75 11.37 6.04
N GLU A 490 35.77 11.84 6.77
CA GLU A 490 35.65 12.78 7.92
C GLU A 490 37.03 12.97 8.55
N GLU A 491 37.69 14.08 8.18
CA GLU A 491 38.86 14.58 8.89
C GLU A 491 38.63 16.07 9.19
N MET A 492 38.02 16.39 10.33
CA MET A 492 38.29 17.64 11.05
C MET A 492 37.73 17.58 12.47
N TYR A 493 38.62 17.40 13.47
CA TYR A 493 38.89 18.43 14.49
C TYR A 493 39.97 17.95 15.48
N ARG A 494 41.10 18.65 15.51
CA ARG A 494 41.93 18.82 16.72
C ARG A 494 42.17 20.32 16.93
N SER A 495 42.16 20.68 18.21
CA SER A 495 42.16 21.98 18.84
C SER A 495 43.46 22.81 18.71
N SER A 496 43.28 24.14 18.63
CA SER A 496 44.01 25.24 19.30
C SER A 496 45.55 25.26 19.31
N ILE A 497 46.15 26.34 18.78
CA ILE A 497 47.33 27.09 19.29
C ILE A 497 47.40 28.43 18.54
N ILE A 498 47.37 29.52 19.34
CA ILE A 498 47.43 30.98 19.05
C ILE A 498 46.18 31.61 18.41
#